data_AF-A0A6M5YJT7-F1
#
_entry.id   AF-A0A6M5YJT7-F1
#
_cell.length_a   1.000
_cell.length_b   1.000
_cell.length_c   1.000
_cell.angle_alpha   90.00
_cell.angle_beta   90.00
_cell.angle_gamma   90.00
#
_symmetry.space_group_name_H-M   'P 1'
#
loop_
_entity.id
_entity.type
_entity.pdbx_description
1 polymer ?
#
loop_
_entity_poly.entity_id
_entity_poly.type
_entity_poly.pdbx_seq_one_letter_code
_entity_poly.pdbx_strand_id
1 'polypeptide(L)' 'MRSLLRPEDDGKVVAIDVVTGEYEIHGDDYTVVSRLRARHPHAAIWLERVGQPTAYQMRHGR' A
#
# COMPACT_ATOMS: atom_id res chain seq x y z
N MET A 1 0.64 13.36 -10.26
CA MET A 1 0.18 11.96 -10.18
C MET A 1 -1.34 11.97 -10.32
N ARG A 2 -1.92 11.46 -11.42
CA ARG A 2 -3.39 11.32 -11.53
C ARG A 2 -3.77 10.22 -10.52
N SER A 3 -4.54 10.56 -9.49
CA SER A 3 -4.88 9.62 -8.42
C SER A 3 -5.61 8.40 -9.01
N LEU A 4 -4.93 7.26 -9.09
CA LEU A 4 -5.54 5.95 -9.39
C LEU A 4 -6.38 5.45 -8.21
N LEU A 5 -6.23 6.08 -7.04
CA LEU A 5 -6.96 5.77 -5.82
C LEU A 5 -8.39 6.27 -5.95
N ARG A 6 -9.33 5.38 -5.70
CA ARG A 6 -10.77 5.68 -5.66
C ARG A 6 -11.17 5.98 -4.21
N PRO A 7 -12.29 6.68 -3.97
CA PRO A 7 -12.78 6.94 -2.61
C PRO A 7 -12.95 5.67 -1.76
N GLU A 8 -13.27 4.54 -2.38
CA GLU A 8 -13.38 3.23 -1.70
C GLU A 8 -12.05 2.64 -1.23
N ASP A 9 -10.92 3.22 -1.65
CA ASP A 9 -9.58 2.80 -1.25
C ASP A 9 -9.09 3.54 0.01
N ASP A 10 -9.88 4.49 0.53
CA ASP A 10 -9.58 5.20 1.77
C ASP A 10 -9.34 4.23 2.93
N GLY A 11 -8.27 4.47 3.69
CA GLY A 11 -7.85 3.61 4.79
C GLY A 11 -7.16 2.30 4.38
N LYS A 12 -7.12 1.92 3.09
CA LYS A 12 -6.34 0.77 2.61
C LYS A 12 -4.85 1.11 2.54
N VAL A 13 -4.03 0.08 2.43
CA VAL A 13 -2.58 0.17 2.22
C VAL A 13 -2.29 -0.01 0.74
N VAL A 14 -1.41 0.84 0.20
CA VAL A 14 -0.82 0.67 -1.13
C VAL A 14 0.63 0.22 -1.00
N ALA A 15 1.01 -0.82 -1.75
CA ALA A 15 2.40 -1.20 -1.97
C ALA A 15 2.79 -0.82 -3.38
N ILE A 16 3.91 -0.13 -3.54
CA ILE A 16 4.43 0.31 -4.84
C ILE A 16 5.84 -0.25 -5.00
N ASP A 17 6.11 -0.94 -6.10
CA ASP A 17 7.47 -1.22 -6.52
C ASP A 17 8.04 0.04 -7.18
N VAL A 18 8.93 0.74 -6.48
CA VAL A 18 9.44 2.05 -6.95
C VAL A 18 10.31 1.93 -8.21
N VAL A 19 10.78 0.72 -8.54
CA VAL A 19 11.59 0.46 -9.73
C VAL A 19 10.73 0.41 -10.99
N THR A 20 9.55 -0.23 -10.91
CA THR A 20 8.68 -0.48 -12.06
C THR A 20 7.45 0.42 -12.11
N GLY A 21 7.05 0.97 -10.96
CA GLY A 21 5.79 1.71 -10.80
C GLY A 21 4.56 0.82 -10.64
N GLU A 22 4.72 -0.50 -10.62
CA GLU A 22 3.63 -1.45 -10.33
C GLU A 22 3.18 -1.33 -8.88
N TYR A 23 1.88 -1.50 -8.66
CA TYR A 23 1.31 -1.33 -7.33
C TYR A 23 0.21 -2.34 -7.02
N GLU A 24 -0.02 -2.53 -5.73
CA GLU A 24 -1.13 -3.29 -5.15
C GLU A 24 -1.83 -2.44 -4.09
N ILE A 25 -3.15 -2.60 -3.93
CA ILE A 25 -3.91 -1.93 -2.87
C ILE A 25 -4.73 -2.97 -2.12
N HIS A 26 -4.64 -2.98 -0.79
CA HIS A 26 -5.43 -3.87 0.04
C HIS A 26 -5.65 -3.30 1.44
N GLY A 27 -6.72 -3.71 2.12
CA GLY A 27 -6.96 -3.32 3.53
C GLY A 27 -5.98 -3.94 4.54
N ASP A 28 -5.18 -4.90 4.09
CA ASP A 28 -4.25 -5.70 4.91
C ASP A 28 -2.84 -5.54 4.34
N ASP A 29 -1.90 -5.14 5.19
CA ASP A 29 -0.53 -4.80 4.84
C ASP A 29 0.31 -6.04 4.43
N TYR A 30 0.05 -7.19 5.05
CA TYR A 30 0.69 -8.43 4.65
C TYR A 30 0.26 -8.87 3.25
N THR A 31 -1.04 -8.81 2.96
CA THR A 31 -1.62 -9.21 1.67
C THR A 31 -1.09 -8.35 0.53
N VAL A 32 -0.98 -7.02 0.74
CA VAL A 32 -0.55 -6.10 -0.31
C VAL A 32 0.93 -6.35 -0.71
N VAL A 33 1.80 -6.59 0.28
CA VAL A 33 3.21 -6.92 0.04
C VAL A 33 3.36 -8.31 -0.59
N SER A 34 2.62 -9.30 -0.09
CA SER A 34 2.69 -10.67 -0.61
C SER A 34 2.29 -10.74 -2.08
N ARG A 35 1.21 -10.05 -2.48
CA ARG A 35 0.76 -10.02 -3.87
C ARG A 35 1.77 -9.32 -4.77
N LEU A 36 2.31 -8.18 -4.33
CA LEU A 36 3.30 -7.46 -5.10
C LEU A 36 4.58 -8.29 -5.29
N ARG A 37 5.05 -8.98 -4.25
CA ARG A 37 6.22 -9.87 -4.35
C ARG A 37 5.98 -11.13 -5.18
N ALA A 38 4.74 -11.64 -5.20
CA ALA A 38 4.41 -12.77 -6.06
C ALA A 38 4.54 -12.40 -7.56
N ARG A 39 4.21 -11.14 -7.92
CA ARG A 39 4.40 -10.62 -9.28
C ARG A 39 5.83 -10.15 -9.55
N HIS A 40 6.47 -9.54 -8.55
CA HIS A 40 7.79 -8.94 -8.63
C HIS A 40 8.65 -9.39 -7.43
N PRO A 41 9.33 -10.56 -7.52
CA PRO A 41 10.09 -11.13 -6.40
C PRO A 41 11.17 -10.22 -5.82
N HIS A 42 11.67 -9.29 -6.63
CA HIS A 42 12.71 -8.32 -6.27
C HIS A 42 12.19 -6.88 -6.11
N ALA A 43 10.88 -6.69 -5.94
CA ALA A 43 10.29 -5.36 -5.80
C ALA A 43 10.95 -4.56 -4.68
N ALA A 44 11.29 -3.30 -4.99
CA ALA A 44 11.70 -2.32 -4.00
C ALA A 44 10.45 -1.61 -3.48
N ILE A 45 9.87 -2.16 -2.40
CA ILE A 45 8.52 -1.81 -1.98
C ILE A 45 8.50 -0.56 -1.09
N TRP A 46 7.69 0.42 -1.50
CA TRP A 46 7.22 1.52 -0.67
C TRP A 46 5.78 1.26 -0.21
N LEU A 47 5.49 1.50 1.08
CA LEU A 47 4.15 1.31 1.67
C LEU A 47 3.58 2.63 2.17
N GLU A 48 2.32 2.88 1.86
CA GLU A 48 1.57 4.05 2.32
C GLU A 48 0.12 3.68 2.64
N ARG A 49 -0.50 4.38 3.59
CA ARG A 49 -1.94 4.25 3.86
C ARG A 49 -2.70 5.37 3.18
N VAL A 50 -3.68 5.01 2.35
CA VAL A 50 -4.50 5.95 1.58
C VAL A 50 -5.35 6.79 2.52
N GLY A 51 -5.40 8.10 2.26
CA GLY A 51 -6.26 9.05 2.99
C GLY A 51 -5.74 9.46 4.37
N GLN A 52 -4.60 8.93 4.80
CA GLN A 52 -3.99 9.26 6.08
C GLN A 52 -2.72 10.09 5.83
N PRO A 53 -2.59 11.30 6.42
CA PRO A 53 -1.37 12.10 6.29
C PRO A 53 -0.15 11.46 6.97
N THR A 54 -0.35 10.37 7.72
CA THR A 54 0.68 9.63 8.43
C THR A 54 0.63 8.16 8.07
N ALA A 55 1.76 7.63 7.56
CA ALA A 55 1.93 6.22 7.16
C ALA A 55 1.67 5.20 8.30
N TYR A 56 1.55 5.65 9.55
CA TYR A 56 1.40 4.80 10.72
C TYR A 56 0.55 5.50 11.80
N GLN A 57 -0.57 4.89 12.20
CA GLN A 57 -1.31 5.25 13.41
C GLN A 57 -1.17 4.08 14.39
N MET A 58 -0.31 4.22 15.41
CA MET A 58 -0.26 3.27 16.52
C MET A 58 -1.64 3.27 17.19
N ARG A 59 -2.40 2.19 17.01
CA ARG A 59 -3.66 2.00 17.72
C ARG A 59 -3.34 1.62 19.16
N HIS A 60 -3.34 2.60 20.06
CA HIS A 60 -3.22 2.35 21.50
C HIS A 60 -4.44 1.51 21.93
N GLY A 61 -4.20 0.28 22.36
CA GLY A 61 -5.24 -0.61 22.86
C GLY A 61 -5.93 -0.01 24.09
N ARG A 62 -7.25 -0.16 24.15
CA ARG A 62 -8.05 -0.10 25.37
C ARG A 62 -8.95 -1.31 25.39
#